data_AF-A0A4Q1R0K0-F1
#
_entry.id   AF-A0A4Q1R0K0-F1
#
_cell.length_a   1.000
_cell.length_b   1.000
_cell.length_c   1.000
_cell.angle_alpha   90.00
_cell.angle_beta   90.00
_cell.angle_gamma   90.00
#
_symmetry.space_group_name_H-M   'P 1'
#
loop_
_entity.id
_entity.type
_entity.pdbx_description
1 polymer ?
#
loop_
_entity_poly.entity_id
_entity_poly.type
_entity_poly.pdbx_seq_one_letter_code
_entity_poly.pdbx_strand_id
1 'polypeptide(L)'
;MADGFDFSPGAQVPLSGSAGQTAATQALASAAYRDCLLTKISDADSESGKSEIKKPKLSLFAPNLGEAFSRAVQVRMLGGDRKPLIQSFGTEPQTIVEHCLSATRIRKQRDIKLTLLMVLFGVLFLPGVLLWLGVFQLRKMLSKDGAGAGLSLLGGLLLTVLAGLGLFFMIKLPLNGFWPMYGRAMIVAPVIGWWWAKQICEKTVVAMREAWKGLLEGGGVAAKIPEAVPQDPNQIAAETLRQNLAKISAEQKSNVVFYAGPKGILGMGTRWGSWQLAEELTPAPGTAEIHPFRSWDVIRAIHDRLRLLERSPLHTGGFPTPSVRHWIVSPVGEKAGAVSRPEGTHVEAFQIRGHEIERICNEQQFGSGNRHYLGVQFVLWDGQLVITLMITVTVLHETLRIEVTGHALGPVNGLFTTKPEPKTKDVAKVIKFWETRTQHLPLIEPQEVVRLTARAPLTWFPPVLDFLGGKLTLPEPFGLRHVWADKPWRHRFMADDALRAATPVLRTVHAAAMGVLQENGVDTERFTNRSLVLSGAIQGVEPQKADEYNA
;
A
#
# COMPACT_ATOMS: atom_id res chain seq x y z
N MET A 1 27.54 -20.77 -8.01
CA MET A 1 27.93 -20.63 -9.43
C MET A 1 26.71 -20.15 -10.20
N ALA A 2 26.88 -19.07 -10.95
CA ALA A 2 25.93 -18.30 -11.76
C ALA A 2 24.80 -17.57 -10.99
N ASP A 3 25.07 -16.29 -10.75
CA ASP A 3 24.17 -15.27 -10.20
C ASP A 3 22.94 -15.02 -11.08
N GLY A 4 21.76 -15.05 -10.46
CA GLY A 4 20.83 -13.92 -10.32
C GLY A 4 20.21 -13.23 -11.54
N PHE A 5 20.69 -13.41 -12.77
CA PHE A 5 20.15 -12.74 -13.95
C PHE A 5 19.37 -13.71 -14.83
N ASP A 6 18.04 -13.65 -14.68
CA ASP A 6 17.09 -14.27 -15.61
C ASP A 6 16.97 -13.40 -16.88
N PHE A 7 17.55 -13.88 -17.99
CA PHE A 7 17.56 -13.23 -19.30
C PHE A 7 16.25 -13.40 -20.11
N SER A 8 15.14 -13.78 -19.47
CA SER A 8 13.83 -13.79 -20.14
C SER A 8 13.38 -12.37 -20.55
N PRO A 9 12.74 -12.19 -21.72
CA PRO A 9 12.35 -10.86 -22.22
C PRO A 9 11.43 -10.10 -21.23
N GLY A 10 11.91 -8.97 -20.73
CA GLY A 10 11.18 -8.03 -19.86
C GLY A 10 12.14 -7.13 -19.09
N ALA A 11 11.82 -5.84 -18.91
CA ALA A 11 12.62 -5.00 -18.02
C ALA A 11 12.51 -5.51 -16.59
N GLN A 12 13.65 -5.86 -16.00
CA GLN A 12 13.80 -5.91 -14.56
C GLN A 12 14.07 -4.47 -14.12
N VAL A 13 13.19 -3.89 -13.31
CA VAL A 13 13.47 -2.60 -12.70
C VAL A 13 14.53 -2.85 -11.62
N PRO A 14 15.75 -2.30 -11.74
CA PRO A 14 16.72 -2.40 -10.67
C PRO A 14 16.12 -1.73 -9.44
N LEU A 15 16.15 -2.42 -8.30
CA LEU A 15 15.80 -1.82 -7.00
C LEU A 15 16.79 -0.68 -6.74
N SER A 16 16.41 0.54 -7.09
CA SER A 16 17.13 1.75 -6.68
C SER A 16 16.88 1.97 -5.18
N GLY A 17 17.57 1.20 -4.34
CA GLY A 17 17.50 1.30 -2.88
C GLY A 17 17.50 -0.04 -2.17
N SER A 18 18.57 -0.83 -2.28
CA SER A 18 18.80 -2.00 -1.40
C SER A 18 19.28 -1.62 0.01
N ALA A 19 19.12 -0.35 0.41
CA ALA A 19 19.51 0.17 1.72
C ALA A 19 18.24 0.47 2.54
N GLY A 20 17.81 -0.50 3.35
CA GLY A 20 17.03 -0.30 4.58
C GLY A 20 15.84 0.68 4.57
N GLN A 21 15.07 0.79 3.48
CA GLN A 21 13.90 1.68 3.40
C GLN A 21 12.69 1.08 2.65
N THR A 22 12.76 -0.20 2.28
CA THR A 22 11.79 -0.83 1.37
C THR A 22 10.82 -1.79 2.06
N ALA A 23 10.95 -2.07 3.36
CA ALA A 23 10.13 -3.09 4.02
C ALA A 23 8.65 -2.73 4.03
N ALA A 24 8.30 -1.45 4.26
CA ALA A 24 6.92 -0.99 4.16
C ALA A 24 6.37 -1.07 2.73
N THR A 25 7.19 -0.75 1.72
CA THR A 25 6.85 -0.90 0.30
C THR A 25 6.59 -2.36 -0.06
N GLN A 26 7.49 -3.26 0.34
CA GLN A 26 7.41 -4.69 0.08
C GLN A 26 6.21 -5.33 0.80
N ALA A 27 5.93 -4.92 2.04
CA ALA A 27 4.77 -5.37 2.80
C ALA A 27 3.45 -5.01 2.09
N LEU A 28 3.30 -3.76 1.64
CA LEU A 28 2.12 -3.33 0.87
C LEU A 28 2.05 -4.01 -0.50
N ALA A 29 3.17 -4.14 -1.21
CA ALA A 29 3.24 -4.85 -2.49
C ALA A 29 2.85 -6.33 -2.35
N SER A 30 3.17 -6.97 -1.21
CA SER A 30 2.81 -8.36 -0.93
C SER A 30 1.30 -8.60 -1.00
N ALA A 31 0.48 -7.58 -0.70
CA ALA A 31 -0.97 -7.68 -0.77
C ALA A 31 -1.47 -8.05 -2.16
N ALA A 32 -0.74 -7.64 -3.21
CA ALA A 32 -1.07 -7.98 -4.59
C ALA A 32 -1.10 -9.49 -4.84
N TYR A 33 -0.43 -10.32 -4.04
CA TYR A 33 -0.28 -11.76 -4.25
C TYR A 33 -1.11 -12.63 -3.29
N ARG A 34 -1.85 -12.02 -2.37
CA ARG A 34 -2.57 -12.75 -1.31
C ARG A 34 -3.80 -13.49 -1.81
N ASP A 35 -4.01 -14.68 -1.25
CA ASP A 35 -5.11 -15.60 -1.56
C ASP A 35 -6.20 -15.64 -0.47
N CYS A 36 -6.16 -14.73 0.50
CA CYS A 36 -7.15 -14.65 1.58
C CYS A 36 -8.47 -13.98 1.16
N LEU A 37 -9.48 -14.11 2.02
CA LEU A 37 -10.79 -13.50 1.83
C LEU A 37 -10.69 -11.96 1.83
N LEU A 38 -11.44 -11.33 0.93
CA LEU A 38 -11.48 -9.87 0.77
C LEU A 38 -11.85 -9.15 2.07
N THR A 39 -12.70 -9.73 2.90
CA THR A 39 -13.16 -9.13 4.16
C THR A 39 -12.04 -8.88 5.16
N LYS A 40 -10.89 -9.55 5.04
CA LYS A 40 -9.75 -9.30 5.95
C LYS A 40 -9.11 -7.93 5.75
N ILE A 41 -9.34 -7.26 4.62
CA ILE A 41 -8.75 -5.94 4.35
C ILE A 41 -9.32 -4.87 5.30
N SER A 42 -10.59 -4.98 5.70
CA SER A 42 -11.23 -3.99 6.58
C SER A 42 -10.65 -3.98 7.99
N ASP A 43 -10.06 -5.09 8.42
CA ASP A 43 -9.37 -5.19 9.72
C ASP A 43 -8.05 -4.40 9.73
N ALA A 44 -7.55 -4.03 8.55
CA ALA A 44 -6.31 -3.28 8.38
C ALA A 44 -6.52 -1.79 8.13
N ASP A 45 -7.77 -1.33 8.00
CA ASP A 45 -8.09 0.07 7.75
C ASP A 45 -7.76 0.95 8.95
N SER A 46 -7.14 2.09 8.69
CA SER A 46 -6.79 3.09 9.71
C SER A 46 -7.95 4.06 9.98
N GLU A 47 -7.80 4.86 11.05
CA GLU A 47 -8.72 5.98 11.34
C GLU A 47 -8.73 7.03 10.21
N SER A 48 -7.64 7.13 9.44
CA SER A 48 -7.47 8.13 8.38
C SER A 48 -8.20 7.78 7.07
N GLY A 49 -8.45 6.49 6.81
CA GLY A 49 -9.11 6.02 5.59
C GLY A 49 -9.70 4.63 5.74
N LYS A 50 -10.99 4.48 5.42
CA LYS A 50 -11.73 3.20 5.46
C LYS A 50 -12.01 2.73 4.04
N SER A 51 -11.64 1.49 3.74
CA SER A 51 -11.98 0.85 2.48
C SER A 51 -13.44 0.38 2.49
N GLU A 52 -14.11 0.49 1.36
CA GLU A 52 -15.49 0.01 1.21
C GLU A 52 -15.47 -1.26 0.36
N ILE A 53 -16.12 -2.32 0.86
CA ILE A 53 -16.24 -3.61 0.18
C ILE A 53 -17.65 -3.73 -0.39
N LYS A 54 -17.78 -3.70 -1.72
CA LYS A 54 -19.05 -4.01 -2.38
C LYS A 54 -19.23 -5.52 -2.43
N LYS A 55 -20.31 -6.00 -1.81
CA LYS A 55 -20.61 -7.43 -1.71
C LYS A 55 -20.84 -8.07 -3.09
N PRO A 56 -20.38 -9.31 -3.32
CA PRO A 56 -20.69 -10.06 -4.54
C PRO A 56 -22.20 -10.33 -4.64
N LYS A 57 -22.75 -10.24 -5.85
CA LYS A 57 -24.09 -10.75 -6.15
C LYS A 57 -24.10 -12.28 -6.26
N LEU A 58 -22.99 -12.84 -6.74
CA LEU A 58 -22.78 -14.27 -6.89
C LEU A 58 -21.42 -14.65 -6.28
N SER A 59 -21.42 -15.56 -5.31
CA SER A 59 -20.19 -16.01 -4.64
C SER A 59 -19.18 -16.67 -5.60
N LEU A 60 -19.67 -17.27 -6.69
CA LEU A 60 -18.86 -17.83 -7.78
C LEU A 60 -17.98 -16.79 -8.49
N PHE A 61 -18.30 -15.51 -8.35
CA PHE A 61 -17.50 -14.44 -8.91
C PHE A 61 -16.83 -13.59 -7.83
N ALA A 62 -16.83 -13.95 -6.55
CA ALA A 62 -16.15 -13.14 -5.54
C ALA A 62 -14.62 -13.12 -5.80
N PRO A 63 -13.93 -11.96 -5.84
CA PRO A 63 -12.48 -11.89 -5.98
C PRO A 63 -11.77 -12.23 -4.67
N ASN A 64 -10.52 -12.71 -4.77
CA ASN A 64 -9.63 -12.85 -3.61
C ASN A 64 -9.04 -11.48 -3.23
N LEU A 65 -8.52 -11.34 -2.01
CA LEU A 65 -7.97 -10.07 -1.52
C LEU A 65 -6.93 -9.48 -2.47
N GLY A 66 -5.95 -10.28 -2.93
CA GLY A 66 -4.91 -9.77 -3.82
C GLY A 66 -5.41 -9.37 -5.21
N GLU A 67 -6.49 -10.00 -5.70
CA GLU A 67 -7.13 -9.63 -6.96
C GLU A 67 -7.88 -8.31 -6.84
N ALA A 68 -8.71 -8.17 -5.80
CA ALA A 68 -9.45 -6.95 -5.52
C ALA A 68 -8.52 -5.76 -5.22
N PHE A 69 -7.45 -6.00 -4.45
CA PHE A 69 -6.42 -5.01 -4.16
C PHE A 69 -5.70 -4.56 -5.43
N SER A 70 -5.20 -5.49 -6.25
CA SER A 70 -4.51 -5.17 -7.50
C SER A 70 -5.39 -4.36 -8.46
N ARG A 71 -6.68 -4.74 -8.55
CA ARG A 71 -7.65 -4.04 -9.39
C ARG A 71 -7.95 -2.64 -8.87
N ALA A 72 -8.19 -2.50 -7.56
CA ALA A 72 -8.48 -1.20 -6.95
C ALA A 72 -7.30 -0.23 -7.08
N VAL A 73 -6.08 -0.71 -6.85
CA VAL A 73 -4.84 0.08 -7.02
C VAL A 73 -4.65 0.50 -8.48
N GLN A 74 -4.81 -0.40 -9.45
CA GLN A 74 -4.69 -0.05 -10.87
C GLN A 74 -5.73 1.00 -11.30
N VAL A 75 -7.00 0.81 -10.94
CA VAL A 75 -8.06 1.77 -11.29
C VAL A 75 -7.78 3.12 -10.65
N ARG A 76 -7.34 3.16 -9.39
CA ARG A 76 -7.12 4.41 -8.66
C ARG A 76 -5.82 5.13 -9.01
N MET A 77 -4.76 4.40 -9.37
CA MET A 77 -3.43 4.98 -9.60
C MET A 77 -3.05 5.10 -11.08
N LEU A 78 -3.62 4.29 -11.96
CA LEU A 78 -3.34 4.31 -13.40
C LEU A 78 -4.55 4.70 -14.25
N GLY A 79 -5.75 4.82 -13.67
CA GLY A 79 -6.95 5.23 -14.40
C GLY A 79 -6.83 6.64 -15.00
N GLY A 80 -7.36 6.84 -16.20
CA GLY A 80 -7.29 8.12 -16.92
C GLY A 80 -7.92 9.28 -16.16
N ASP A 81 -9.13 9.07 -15.61
CA ASP A 81 -9.87 10.08 -14.82
C ASP A 81 -9.56 9.99 -13.31
N ARG A 82 -8.36 9.52 -12.93
CA ARG A 82 -8.01 9.39 -11.52
C ARG A 82 -7.89 10.75 -10.85
N LYS A 83 -8.39 10.84 -9.62
CA LYS A 83 -8.16 11.99 -8.74
C LYS A 83 -6.68 12.06 -8.34
N PRO A 84 -6.16 13.24 -7.96
CA PRO A 84 -4.80 13.36 -7.45
C PRO A 84 -4.55 12.45 -6.24
N LEU A 85 -3.33 11.93 -6.12
CA LEU A 85 -2.92 11.05 -5.02
C LEU A 85 -2.31 11.87 -3.87
N ILE A 86 -2.48 11.40 -2.63
CA ILE A 86 -1.74 11.88 -1.46
C ILE A 86 -0.35 11.20 -1.43
N GLN A 87 0.65 11.91 -0.93
CA GLN A 87 2.01 11.38 -0.76
C GLN A 87 2.01 10.22 0.24
N SER A 88 2.68 9.13 -0.12
CA SER A 88 2.83 7.92 0.68
C SER A 88 4.23 7.86 1.24
N PHE A 89 4.47 8.59 2.33
CA PHE A 89 5.79 8.73 2.93
C PHE A 89 6.37 7.39 3.41
N GLY A 90 7.69 7.21 3.27
CA GLY A 90 8.39 5.97 3.65
C GLY A 90 8.01 4.76 2.79
N THR A 91 7.33 4.96 1.67
CA THR A 91 7.01 3.90 0.70
C THR A 91 7.18 4.38 -0.72
N GLU A 92 7.30 3.45 -1.65
CA GLU A 92 7.37 3.74 -3.09
C GLU A 92 6.10 3.22 -3.81
N PRO A 93 5.11 4.10 -4.04
CA PRO A 93 3.87 3.76 -4.72
C PRO A 93 4.03 3.15 -6.10
N GLN A 94 5.04 3.57 -6.86
CA GLN A 94 5.33 3.04 -8.18
C GLN A 94 5.61 1.53 -8.09
N THR A 95 6.52 1.12 -7.22
CA THR A 95 6.87 -0.29 -6.98
C THR A 95 5.67 -1.13 -6.56
N ILE A 96 4.76 -0.59 -5.74
CA ILE A 96 3.52 -1.28 -5.34
C ILE A 96 2.60 -1.51 -6.55
N VAL A 97 2.39 -0.47 -7.38
CA VAL A 97 1.59 -0.57 -8.61
C VAL A 97 2.20 -1.58 -9.58
N GLU A 98 3.52 -1.58 -9.70
CA GLU A 98 4.25 -2.51 -10.53
C GLU A 98 4.01 -3.98 -10.12
N HIS A 99 4.06 -4.28 -8.81
CA HIS A 99 3.68 -5.59 -8.30
C HIS A 99 2.21 -5.94 -8.55
N CYS A 100 1.30 -4.97 -8.45
CA CYS A 100 -0.12 -5.17 -8.80
C CYS A 100 -0.32 -5.52 -10.28
N LEU A 101 0.43 -4.89 -11.19
CA LEU A 101 0.42 -5.20 -12.62
C LEU A 101 0.99 -6.60 -12.90
N SER A 102 2.14 -6.91 -12.30
CA SER A 102 2.78 -8.23 -12.38
C SER A 102 1.84 -9.35 -11.88
N ALA A 103 1.22 -9.18 -10.71
CA ALA A 103 0.26 -10.14 -10.18
C ALA A 103 -0.98 -10.30 -11.09
N THR A 104 -1.44 -9.21 -11.70
CA THR A 104 -2.58 -9.23 -12.64
C THR A 104 -2.23 -9.95 -13.94
N ARG A 105 -0.99 -9.80 -14.43
CA ARG A 105 -0.49 -10.54 -15.58
C ARG A 105 -0.46 -12.04 -15.32
N ILE A 106 0.03 -12.47 -14.16
CA ILE A 106 0.03 -13.90 -13.76
C ILE A 106 -1.43 -14.43 -13.74
N ARG A 107 -2.38 -13.67 -13.19
CA ARG A 107 -3.81 -14.02 -13.22
C ARG A 107 -4.35 -14.11 -14.64
N LYS A 108 -4.06 -13.12 -15.48
CA LYS A 108 -4.52 -13.09 -16.88
C LYS A 108 -3.99 -14.29 -17.68
N GLN A 109 -2.73 -14.69 -17.48
CA GLN A 109 -2.17 -15.88 -18.11
C GLN A 109 -2.87 -17.16 -17.64
N ARG A 110 -3.16 -17.28 -16.34
CA ARG A 110 -3.98 -18.38 -15.80
C ARG A 110 -5.36 -18.38 -16.43
N ASP A 111 -6.02 -17.22 -16.46
CA ASP A 111 -7.40 -17.09 -16.91
C ASP A 111 -7.53 -17.34 -18.42
N ILE A 112 -6.54 -16.96 -19.25
CA ILE A 112 -6.49 -17.36 -20.66
C ILE A 112 -6.45 -18.89 -20.82
N LYS A 113 -5.58 -19.57 -20.04
CA LYS A 113 -5.49 -21.04 -20.08
C LYS A 113 -6.78 -21.71 -19.60
N LEU A 114 -7.40 -21.18 -18.54
CA LEU A 114 -8.67 -21.68 -18.02
C LEU A 114 -9.83 -21.43 -18.99
N THR A 115 -9.86 -20.29 -19.68
CA THR A 115 -10.85 -20.01 -20.72
C THR A 115 -10.72 -20.97 -21.90
N LEU A 116 -9.51 -21.23 -22.37
CA LEU A 116 -9.27 -22.22 -23.44
C LEU A 116 -9.76 -23.61 -23.02
N LEU A 117 -9.43 -24.01 -21.79
CA LEU A 117 -9.88 -25.28 -21.22
C LEU A 117 -11.41 -25.33 -21.09
N MET A 118 -12.04 -24.24 -20.66
CA MET A 118 -13.50 -24.12 -20.60
C MET A 118 -14.14 -24.24 -21.99
N VAL A 119 -13.54 -23.68 -23.04
CA VAL A 119 -14.06 -23.85 -24.41
C VAL A 119 -13.92 -25.31 -24.86
N LEU A 120 -12.73 -25.91 -24.67
CA LEU A 120 -12.41 -27.24 -25.18
C LEU A 120 -13.09 -28.38 -24.41
N PHE A 121 -13.17 -28.30 -23.08
CA PHE A 121 -13.70 -29.34 -22.21
C PHE A 121 -15.05 -28.98 -21.59
N GLY A 122 -15.36 -27.68 -21.52
CA GLY A 122 -16.62 -27.16 -20.97
C GLY A 122 -17.71 -27.08 -22.02
N VAL A 123 -17.52 -26.23 -23.03
CA VAL A 123 -18.54 -25.93 -24.06
C VAL A 123 -18.70 -27.10 -25.03
N LEU A 124 -17.60 -27.67 -25.53
CA LEU A 124 -17.65 -28.80 -26.47
C LEU A 124 -18.30 -30.05 -25.87
N PHE A 125 -18.22 -30.23 -24.55
CA PHE A 125 -18.79 -31.38 -23.83
C PHE A 125 -19.82 -30.94 -22.77
N LEU A 126 -20.55 -29.85 -23.05
CA LEU A 126 -21.46 -29.19 -22.09
C LEU A 126 -22.44 -30.15 -21.40
N PRO A 127 -23.13 -31.08 -22.08
CA PRO A 127 -24.05 -31.97 -21.38
C PRO A 127 -23.35 -32.91 -20.39
N GLY A 128 -22.10 -33.31 -20.66
CA GLY A 128 -21.29 -34.08 -19.72
C GLY A 128 -20.88 -33.25 -18.49
N VAL A 129 -20.55 -31.97 -18.69
CA VAL A 129 -20.23 -31.04 -17.61
C VAL A 129 -21.44 -30.78 -16.72
N LEU A 130 -22.63 -30.58 -17.30
CA LEU A 130 -23.87 -30.40 -16.56
C LEU A 130 -24.22 -31.62 -15.71
N LEU A 131 -23.99 -32.83 -16.25
CA LEU A 131 -24.15 -34.08 -15.49
C LEU A 131 -23.24 -34.08 -14.26
N TRP A 132 -21.94 -33.81 -14.44
CA TRP A 132 -20.99 -33.74 -13.32
C TRP A 132 -21.34 -32.65 -12.30
N LEU A 133 -21.69 -31.44 -12.75
CA LEU A 133 -22.12 -30.35 -11.87
C LEU A 133 -23.38 -30.71 -11.09
N GLY A 134 -24.35 -31.37 -11.73
CA GLY A 134 -25.55 -31.90 -11.09
C GLY A 134 -25.23 -32.92 -10.00
N VAL A 135 -24.29 -33.84 -10.26
CA VAL A 135 -23.81 -34.81 -9.25
C VAL A 135 -23.12 -34.10 -8.07
N PHE A 136 -22.27 -33.10 -8.34
CA PHE A 136 -21.64 -32.31 -7.29
C PHE A 136 -22.64 -31.49 -6.47
N GLN A 137 -23.65 -30.92 -7.12
CA GLN A 137 -24.69 -30.15 -6.45
C GLN A 137 -25.60 -31.05 -5.61
N LEU A 138 -25.97 -32.22 -6.12
CA LEU A 138 -26.74 -33.23 -5.39
C LEU A 138 -25.96 -33.71 -4.16
N ARG A 139 -24.66 -33.99 -4.30
CA ARG A 139 -23.79 -34.31 -3.16
C ARG A 139 -23.77 -33.18 -2.14
N LYS A 140 -23.68 -31.92 -2.59
CA LYS A 140 -23.66 -30.76 -1.71
C LYS A 140 -24.98 -30.60 -0.95
N MET A 141 -26.13 -30.80 -1.61
CA MET A 141 -27.45 -30.77 -0.97
C MET A 141 -27.58 -31.87 0.08
N LEU A 142 -27.20 -33.10 -0.25
CA LEU A 142 -27.21 -34.25 0.66
C LEU A 142 -26.26 -34.08 1.87
N SER A 143 -25.20 -33.30 1.73
CA SER A 143 -24.26 -33.00 2.81
C SER A 143 -24.65 -31.80 3.69
N LYS A 144 -25.68 -31.04 3.30
CA LYS A 144 -26.07 -29.78 3.98
C LYS A 144 -27.03 -30.02 5.15
N ASP A 145 -27.71 -31.16 5.16
CA ASP A 145 -28.54 -31.59 6.28
C ASP A 145 -27.64 -32.32 7.28
N GLY A 146 -27.43 -31.71 8.45
CA GLY A 146 -26.43 -32.05 9.46
C GLY A 146 -26.58 -33.42 10.14
N ALA A 147 -26.56 -34.51 9.39
CA ALA A 147 -26.65 -35.87 9.91
C ALA A 147 -25.37 -36.68 9.61
N GLY A 148 -24.37 -36.55 10.49
CA GLY A 148 -23.39 -37.60 10.84
C GLY A 148 -22.48 -38.20 9.74
N ALA A 149 -21.42 -38.88 10.21
CA ALA A 149 -20.41 -39.53 9.37
C ALA A 149 -20.97 -40.57 8.36
N GLY A 150 -22.20 -41.06 8.54
CA GLY A 150 -22.86 -42.04 7.66
C GLY A 150 -23.30 -41.53 6.28
N LEU A 151 -23.56 -40.22 6.13
CA LEU A 151 -23.94 -39.63 4.83
C LEU A 151 -22.73 -39.32 3.93
N SER A 152 -21.51 -39.26 4.49
CA SER A 152 -20.27 -39.20 3.71
C SER A 152 -20.03 -40.49 2.92
N LEU A 153 -20.48 -41.64 3.49
CA LEU A 153 -20.50 -42.94 2.84
C LEU A 153 -21.50 -42.97 1.69
N LEU A 154 -22.73 -42.46 1.87
CA LEU A 154 -23.72 -42.38 0.79
C LEU A 154 -23.29 -41.49 -0.38
N GLY A 155 -22.65 -40.34 -0.10
CA GLY A 155 -22.07 -39.50 -1.15
C GLY A 155 -20.90 -40.16 -1.89
N GLY A 156 -20.09 -40.96 -1.18
CA GLY A 156 -19.06 -41.80 -1.77
C GLY A 156 -19.61 -42.96 -2.60
N LEU A 157 -20.69 -43.59 -2.12
CA LEU A 157 -21.41 -44.70 -2.74
C LEU A 157 -22.12 -44.26 -4.03
N LEU A 158 -22.74 -43.07 -4.03
CA LEU A 158 -23.31 -42.45 -5.23
C LEU A 158 -22.24 -42.21 -6.31
N LEU A 159 -21.08 -41.68 -5.93
CA LEU A 159 -19.96 -41.46 -6.86
C LEU A 159 -19.38 -42.77 -7.38
N THR A 160 -19.32 -43.82 -6.57
CA THR A 160 -18.86 -45.15 -7.01
C THR A 160 -19.88 -45.85 -7.91
N VAL A 161 -21.18 -45.70 -7.64
CA VAL A 161 -22.27 -46.19 -8.51
C VAL A 161 -22.29 -45.44 -9.84
N LEU A 162 -22.12 -44.11 -9.83
CA LEU A 162 -22.02 -43.31 -11.06
C LEU A 162 -20.73 -43.60 -11.84
N ALA A 163 -19.60 -43.79 -11.16
CA ALA A 163 -18.35 -44.22 -11.78
C ALA A 163 -18.48 -45.63 -12.36
N GLY A 164 -19.16 -46.54 -11.65
CA GLY A 164 -19.46 -47.90 -12.11
C GLY A 164 -20.41 -47.93 -13.31
N LEU A 165 -21.47 -47.11 -13.30
CA LEU A 165 -22.38 -46.93 -14.44
C LEU A 165 -21.65 -46.29 -15.63
N GLY A 166 -20.83 -45.27 -15.39
CA GLY A 166 -20.00 -44.65 -16.44
C GLY A 166 -19.02 -45.65 -17.06
N LEU A 167 -18.39 -46.49 -16.24
CA LEU A 167 -17.50 -47.56 -16.70
C LEU A 167 -18.26 -48.66 -17.45
N PHE A 168 -19.44 -49.04 -16.98
CA PHE A 168 -20.32 -49.98 -17.66
C PHE A 168 -20.76 -49.47 -19.03
N PHE A 169 -21.20 -48.21 -19.13
CA PHE A 169 -21.52 -47.57 -20.41
C PHE A 169 -20.28 -47.43 -21.32
N MET A 170 -19.09 -47.20 -20.76
CA MET A 170 -17.84 -47.19 -21.54
C MET A 170 -17.50 -48.56 -22.17
N ILE A 171 -17.79 -49.66 -21.48
CA ILE A 171 -17.43 -51.02 -21.92
C ILE A 171 -18.52 -51.66 -22.78
N LYS A 172 -19.81 -51.49 -22.43
CA LYS A 172 -20.93 -52.27 -23.01
C LYS A 172 -21.72 -51.58 -24.13
N LEU A 173 -21.51 -50.29 -24.43
CA LEU A 173 -22.22 -49.62 -25.54
C LEU A 173 -21.79 -50.25 -26.89
N PRO A 174 -22.64 -51.07 -27.54
CA PRO A 174 -22.26 -51.89 -28.69
C PRO A 174 -22.56 -51.14 -29.99
N LEU A 175 -21.99 -49.94 -30.13
CA LEU A 175 -22.23 -49.09 -31.29
C LEU A 175 -20.88 -48.54 -31.77
N ASN A 176 -20.43 -48.99 -32.93
CA ASN A 176 -19.29 -48.43 -33.63
C ASN A 176 -19.77 -47.21 -34.43
N GLY A 177 -19.24 -46.02 -34.14
CA GLY A 177 -19.63 -44.77 -34.80
C GLY A 177 -19.22 -43.51 -34.02
N PHE A 178 -19.45 -42.33 -34.61
CA PHE A 178 -19.10 -41.04 -34.02
C PHE A 178 -19.87 -40.72 -32.73
N TRP A 179 -21.18 -40.93 -32.69
CA TRP A 179 -22.03 -40.57 -31.55
C TRP A 179 -21.73 -41.35 -30.25
N PRO A 180 -21.49 -42.68 -30.27
CA PRO A 180 -21.05 -43.43 -29.10
C PRO A 180 -19.67 -42.99 -28.58
N MET A 181 -18.73 -42.67 -29.49
CA MET A 181 -17.43 -42.11 -29.12
C MET A 181 -17.57 -40.74 -28.46
N TYR A 182 -18.42 -39.87 -28.99
CA TYR A 182 -18.74 -38.58 -28.39
C TYR A 182 -19.37 -38.75 -27.01
N GLY A 183 -20.32 -39.67 -26.83
CA GLY A 183 -20.92 -39.99 -25.53
C GLY A 183 -19.90 -40.46 -24.48
N ARG A 184 -18.93 -41.31 -24.87
CA ARG A 184 -17.81 -41.70 -23.98
C ARG A 184 -16.91 -40.50 -23.64
N ALA A 185 -16.59 -39.68 -24.64
CA ALA A 185 -15.80 -38.47 -24.45
C ALA A 185 -16.51 -37.47 -23.51
N MET A 186 -17.83 -37.34 -23.55
CA MET A 186 -18.59 -36.47 -22.64
C MET A 186 -18.48 -36.85 -21.16
N ILE A 187 -18.23 -38.13 -20.84
CA ILE A 187 -18.06 -38.57 -19.45
C ILE A 187 -16.62 -38.29 -18.97
N VAL A 188 -15.62 -38.57 -19.82
CA VAL A 188 -14.20 -38.54 -19.47
C VAL A 188 -13.58 -37.14 -19.63
N ALA A 189 -13.92 -36.43 -20.69
CA ALA A 189 -13.32 -35.14 -21.05
C ALA A 189 -13.50 -34.07 -19.96
N PRO A 190 -14.67 -33.92 -19.29
CA PRO A 190 -14.82 -32.98 -18.17
C PRO A 190 -13.91 -33.30 -16.97
N VAL A 191 -13.64 -34.57 -16.70
CA VAL A 191 -12.75 -35.01 -15.60
C VAL A 191 -11.30 -34.66 -15.92
N ILE A 192 -10.86 -34.90 -17.16
CA ILE A 192 -9.54 -34.49 -17.65
C ILE A 192 -9.42 -32.97 -17.59
N GLY A 193 -10.42 -32.23 -18.08
CA GLY A 193 -10.47 -30.78 -18.01
C GLY A 193 -10.35 -30.27 -16.57
N TRP A 194 -11.12 -30.84 -15.64
CA TRP A 194 -11.01 -30.48 -14.23
C TRP A 194 -9.60 -30.71 -13.66
N TRP A 195 -8.96 -31.84 -13.99
CA TRP A 195 -7.62 -32.15 -13.50
C TRP A 195 -6.58 -31.15 -14.03
N TRP A 196 -6.65 -30.80 -15.31
CA TRP A 196 -5.80 -29.76 -15.90
C TRP A 196 -6.07 -28.37 -15.30
N ALA A 197 -7.34 -28.01 -15.08
CA ALA A 197 -7.73 -26.75 -14.45
C ALA A 197 -7.16 -26.67 -13.02
N LYS A 198 -7.25 -27.76 -12.25
CA LYS A 198 -6.65 -27.87 -10.92
C LYS A 198 -5.14 -27.65 -10.97
N GLN A 199 -4.42 -28.33 -11.88
CA GLN A 199 -2.97 -28.17 -12.03
C GLN A 199 -2.56 -26.74 -12.38
N ILE A 200 -3.30 -26.07 -13.28
CA ILE A 200 -3.05 -24.68 -13.65
C ILE A 200 -3.24 -23.75 -12.45
N CYS A 201 -4.34 -23.93 -11.71
CA CYS A 201 -4.63 -23.16 -10.50
C CYS A 201 -3.55 -23.37 -9.43
N GLU A 202 -3.17 -24.62 -9.13
CA GLU A 202 -2.16 -24.96 -8.12
C GLU A 202 -0.80 -24.34 -8.45
N LYS A 203 -0.32 -24.50 -9.68
CA LYS A 203 0.93 -23.86 -10.14
C LYS A 203 0.89 -22.34 -9.99
N THR A 204 -0.25 -21.73 -10.30
CA THR A 204 -0.42 -20.28 -10.18
C THR A 204 -0.39 -19.82 -8.72
N VAL A 205 -1.04 -20.54 -7.81
CA VAL A 205 -1.05 -20.20 -6.38
C VAL A 205 0.34 -20.39 -5.76
N VAL A 206 1.07 -21.45 -6.15
CA VAL A 206 2.47 -21.64 -5.72
C VAL A 206 3.32 -20.45 -6.16
N ALA A 207 3.27 -20.07 -7.44
CA ALA A 207 4.02 -18.91 -7.95
C ALA A 207 3.65 -17.59 -7.24
N MET A 208 2.37 -17.37 -6.92
CA MET A 208 1.95 -16.19 -6.16
C MET A 208 2.43 -16.21 -4.71
N ARG A 209 2.36 -17.37 -4.04
CA ARG A 209 2.84 -17.53 -2.65
C ARG A 209 4.36 -17.40 -2.56
N GLU A 210 5.09 -17.86 -3.55
CA GLU A 210 6.54 -17.65 -3.66
C GLU A 210 6.87 -16.16 -3.83
N ALA A 211 6.16 -15.43 -4.71
CA ALA A 211 6.34 -13.99 -4.85
C ALA A 211 5.97 -13.23 -3.56
N TRP A 212 4.88 -13.62 -2.88
CA TRP A 212 4.51 -13.07 -1.57
C TRP A 212 5.62 -13.31 -0.54
N LYS A 213 6.10 -14.55 -0.40
CA LYS A 213 7.16 -14.91 0.54
C LYS A 213 8.45 -14.15 0.23
N GLY A 214 8.85 -14.09 -1.04
CA GLY A 214 10.07 -13.42 -1.48
C GLY A 214 10.08 -11.93 -1.13
N LEU A 215 8.95 -11.24 -1.33
CA LEU A 215 8.82 -9.82 -0.95
C LEU A 215 9.00 -9.59 0.55
N LEU A 216 8.44 -10.46 1.39
CA LEU A 216 8.53 -10.30 2.85
C LEU A 216 9.88 -10.75 3.44
N GLU A 217 10.63 -11.58 2.71
CA GLU A 217 11.96 -12.03 3.11
C GLU A 217 13.06 -11.07 2.63
N GLY A 218 12.70 -9.97 1.98
CA GLY A 218 13.65 -8.99 1.42
C GLY A 218 14.40 -9.54 0.20
N GLY A 219 14.02 -10.70 -0.31
CA GLY A 219 14.52 -11.21 -1.59
C GLY A 219 14.05 -10.24 -2.68
N GLY A 220 14.97 -9.66 -3.43
CA GLY A 220 14.72 -8.66 -4.47
C GLY A 220 13.90 -9.19 -5.66
N VAL A 221 12.67 -9.65 -5.40
CA VAL A 221 11.70 -10.06 -6.41
C VAL A 221 11.29 -8.80 -7.16
N ALA A 222 11.98 -8.51 -8.26
CA ALA A 222 11.61 -7.41 -9.13
C ALA A 222 10.27 -7.72 -9.81
N ALA A 223 9.36 -6.73 -9.83
CA ALA A 223 8.13 -6.84 -10.60
C ALA A 223 8.48 -6.93 -12.10
N LYS A 224 8.05 -8.00 -12.77
CA LYS A 224 8.26 -8.18 -14.22
C LYS A 224 7.07 -7.63 -15.00
N ILE A 225 7.26 -6.48 -15.66
CA ILE A 225 6.22 -5.83 -16.46
C ILE A 225 6.75 -5.49 -17.86
N PRO A 226 6.80 -6.48 -18.77
CA PRO A 226 7.18 -6.21 -20.16
C PRO A 226 6.23 -5.22 -20.84
N GLU A 227 4.98 -5.16 -20.39
CA GLU A 227 3.91 -4.30 -20.93
C GLU A 227 4.16 -2.80 -20.68
N ALA A 228 5.05 -2.44 -19.74
CA ALA A 228 5.42 -1.05 -19.46
C ALA A 228 6.60 -0.56 -20.30
N VAL A 229 7.22 -1.45 -21.09
CA VAL A 229 8.36 -1.14 -21.95
C VAL A 229 7.86 -1.11 -23.40
N PRO A 230 7.76 0.08 -24.04
CA PRO A 230 7.45 0.16 -25.44
C PRO A 230 8.55 -0.55 -26.25
N GLN A 231 8.19 -1.59 -27.01
CA GLN A 231 9.14 -2.24 -27.93
C GLN A 231 9.14 -1.57 -29.30
N ASP A 232 8.02 -0.91 -29.67
CA ASP A 232 7.87 -0.16 -30.91
C ASP A 232 7.27 1.23 -30.65
N PRO A 233 7.60 2.25 -31.46
CA PRO A 233 7.03 3.61 -31.33
C PRO A 233 5.50 3.68 -31.42
N ASN A 234 4.85 2.68 -32.04
CA ASN A 234 3.40 2.65 -32.22
C ASN A 234 2.65 2.00 -31.04
N GLN A 235 3.35 1.53 -30.00
CA GLN A 235 2.74 0.90 -28.84
C GLN A 235 2.19 1.94 -27.84
N ILE A 236 1.06 2.55 -28.20
CA ILE A 236 0.41 3.63 -27.42
C ILE A 236 0.11 3.16 -25.98
N ALA A 237 -0.37 1.92 -25.79
CA ALA A 237 -0.72 1.41 -24.47
C ALA A 237 0.47 1.32 -23.50
N ALA A 238 1.63 0.88 -23.99
CA ALA A 238 2.85 0.77 -23.19
C ALA A 238 3.39 2.17 -22.84
N GLU A 239 3.33 3.10 -23.79
CA GLU A 239 3.76 4.48 -23.57
C GLU A 239 2.84 5.22 -22.59
N THR A 240 1.52 5.05 -22.70
CA THR A 240 0.56 5.58 -21.71
C THR A 240 0.82 5.00 -20.32
N LEU A 241 1.11 3.70 -20.21
CA LEU A 241 1.45 3.08 -18.93
C LEU A 241 2.74 3.67 -18.34
N ARG A 242 3.79 3.82 -19.15
CA ARG A 242 5.06 4.44 -18.75
C ARG A 242 4.87 5.88 -18.26
N GLN A 243 4.10 6.68 -18.99
CA GLN A 243 3.77 8.06 -18.62
C GLN A 243 2.97 8.12 -17.32
N ASN A 244 2.01 7.20 -17.13
CA ASN A 244 1.24 7.11 -15.89
C ASN A 244 2.10 6.73 -14.68
N LEU A 245 3.05 5.80 -14.84
CA LEU A 245 4.01 5.45 -13.78
C LEU A 245 4.93 6.64 -13.45
N ALA A 246 5.44 7.34 -14.46
CA ALA A 246 6.22 8.56 -14.27
C ALA A 246 5.41 9.66 -13.57
N LYS A 247 4.13 9.82 -13.91
CA LYS A 247 3.20 10.76 -13.26
C LYS A 247 3.00 10.42 -11.78
N ILE A 248 2.89 9.13 -11.42
CA ILE A 248 2.84 8.70 -10.01
C ILE A 248 4.11 9.12 -9.27
N SER A 249 5.29 8.85 -9.84
CA SER A 249 6.57 9.22 -9.24
C SER A 249 6.70 10.75 -9.06
N ALA A 250 6.27 11.53 -10.05
CA ALA A 250 6.24 13.00 -9.97
C ALA A 250 5.29 13.49 -8.86
N GLU A 251 4.08 12.93 -8.76
CA GLU A 251 3.14 13.26 -7.68
C GLU A 251 3.70 12.94 -6.29
N GLN A 252 4.45 11.85 -6.14
CA GLN A 252 5.10 11.50 -4.87
C GLN A 252 6.26 12.44 -4.51
N LYS A 253 6.94 13.00 -5.51
CA LYS A 253 8.02 13.97 -5.31
C LYS A 253 7.53 15.41 -5.10
N SER A 254 6.24 15.67 -5.29
CA SER A 254 5.67 17.01 -5.12
C SER A 254 5.92 17.60 -3.72
N ASN A 255 6.08 18.92 -3.64
CA ASN A 255 6.30 19.66 -2.40
C ASN A 255 5.01 20.25 -1.81
N VAL A 256 3.84 19.83 -2.29
CA VAL A 256 2.54 20.34 -1.84
C VAL A 256 1.80 19.24 -1.08
N VAL A 257 1.40 19.53 0.15
CA VAL A 257 0.63 18.62 1.01
C VAL A 257 -0.70 19.24 1.40
N PHE A 258 -1.65 18.40 1.77
CA PHE A 258 -3.03 18.80 1.99
C PHE A 258 -3.39 18.70 3.46
N TYR A 259 -3.90 19.78 4.04
CA TYR A 259 -4.40 19.83 5.40
C TYR A 259 -5.92 19.69 5.41
N ALA A 260 -6.44 18.66 6.08
CA ALA A 260 -7.86 18.30 6.09
C ALA A 260 -8.50 18.47 7.48
N GLY A 261 -8.40 19.68 8.04
CA GLY A 261 -9.04 20.04 9.32
C GLY A 261 -8.62 19.10 10.47
N PRO A 262 -9.58 18.46 11.18
CA PRO A 262 -9.28 17.56 12.30
C PRO A 262 -8.40 16.35 11.96
N LYS A 263 -8.32 15.94 10.68
CA LYS A 263 -7.46 14.84 10.24
C LYS A 263 -5.98 15.24 10.12
N GLY A 264 -5.66 16.53 10.27
CA GLY A 264 -4.32 17.05 10.11
C GLY A 264 -3.83 17.05 8.67
N ILE A 265 -2.50 16.99 8.50
CA ILE A 265 -1.85 16.92 7.18
C ILE A 265 -1.94 15.48 6.66
N LEU A 266 -2.61 15.30 5.53
CA LEU A 266 -2.82 14.00 4.90
C LEU A 266 -1.47 13.36 4.54
N GLY A 267 -1.31 12.09 4.91
CA GLY A 267 -0.09 11.32 4.66
C GLY A 267 0.95 11.38 5.78
N MET A 268 1.05 12.46 6.55
CA MET A 268 2.13 12.67 7.53
C MET A 268 1.92 11.92 8.86
N GLY A 269 0.74 11.34 9.08
CA GLY A 269 0.39 10.66 10.33
C GLY A 269 -0.06 11.62 11.42
N THR A 270 -0.12 11.12 12.66
CA THR A 270 -0.67 11.87 13.80
C THR A 270 0.35 12.88 14.34
N ARG A 271 -0.10 14.09 14.66
CA ARG A 271 0.71 15.07 15.40
C ARG A 271 0.88 14.59 16.83
N TRP A 272 2.12 14.59 17.33
CA TRP A 272 2.47 14.09 18.65
C TRP A 272 3.26 15.08 19.51
N GLY A 273 3.84 16.10 18.89
CA GLY A 273 4.65 17.11 19.56
C GLY A 273 4.41 18.49 18.97
N SER A 274 4.52 19.51 19.82
CA SER A 274 4.46 20.91 19.42
C SER A 274 5.37 21.73 20.32
N TRP A 275 6.37 22.38 19.74
CA TRP A 275 7.29 23.26 20.45
C TRP A 275 7.23 24.65 19.82
N GLN A 276 6.99 25.66 20.64
CA GLN A 276 6.77 27.03 20.17
C GLN A 276 7.70 27.97 20.93
N LEU A 277 8.43 28.78 20.19
CA LEU A 277 9.22 29.90 20.67
C LEU A 277 8.58 31.16 20.09
N ALA A 278 8.00 32.00 20.93
CA ALA A 278 7.35 33.23 20.52
C ALA A 278 7.80 34.35 21.45
N GLU A 279 8.56 35.31 20.91
CA GLU A 279 9.12 36.42 21.68
C GLU A 279 9.13 37.70 20.84
N GLU A 280 9.14 38.82 21.55
CA GLU A 280 9.24 40.17 21.00
C GLU A 280 10.66 40.44 20.52
N LEU A 281 10.77 41.13 19.37
CA LEU A 281 11.99 41.55 18.72
C LEU A 281 12.36 42.93 19.26
N THR A 282 13.28 42.97 20.21
CA THR A 282 13.85 44.22 20.74
C THR A 282 15.25 44.46 20.18
N PRO A 283 15.64 45.71 19.86
CA PRO A 283 17.01 46.02 19.45
C PRO A 283 18.02 45.62 20.52
N ALA A 284 19.22 45.20 20.11
CA ALA A 284 20.30 44.88 21.02
C ALA A 284 20.77 46.12 21.81
N PRO A 285 21.37 45.94 23.00
CA PRO A 285 21.89 47.05 23.80
C PRO A 285 22.93 47.86 23.01
N GLY A 286 22.68 49.16 22.83
CA GLY A 286 23.56 50.06 22.09
C GLY A 286 23.22 50.24 20.60
N THR A 287 22.19 49.56 20.09
CA THR A 287 21.61 49.77 18.76
C THR A 287 20.25 50.44 18.85
N ALA A 288 19.98 51.40 17.97
CA ALA A 288 18.71 52.13 17.94
C ALA A 288 17.58 51.36 17.25
N GLU A 289 17.90 50.58 16.21
CA GLU A 289 16.93 49.87 15.38
C GLU A 289 17.49 48.49 14.96
N ILE A 290 16.58 47.56 14.66
CA ILE A 290 16.88 46.22 14.15
C ILE A 290 17.06 46.29 12.63
N HIS A 291 18.02 45.55 12.08
CA HIS A 291 18.13 45.40 10.63
C HIS A 291 16.96 44.58 10.08
N PRO A 292 16.20 45.09 9.09
CA PRO A 292 15.01 44.40 8.61
C PRO A 292 15.39 43.08 7.91
N PHE A 293 14.79 41.99 8.36
CA PHE A 293 14.92 40.66 7.76
C PHE A 293 13.53 40.07 7.47
N ARG A 294 13.47 39.12 6.54
CA ARG A 294 12.24 38.41 6.18
C ARG A 294 12.16 37.07 6.89
N SER A 295 10.95 36.53 7.03
CA SER A 295 10.76 35.16 7.54
C SER A 295 11.54 34.12 6.74
N TRP A 296 11.66 34.33 5.42
CA TRP A 296 12.47 33.50 4.54
C TRP A 296 13.95 33.45 4.90
N ASP A 297 14.55 34.55 5.38
CA ASP A 297 15.98 34.60 5.73
C ASP A 297 16.28 33.68 6.92
N VAL A 298 15.40 33.71 7.93
CA VAL A 298 15.46 32.81 9.09
C VAL A 298 15.29 31.34 8.65
N ILE A 299 14.28 31.06 7.81
CA ILE A 299 14.03 29.69 7.32
C ILE A 299 15.18 29.16 6.47
N ARG A 300 15.79 30.00 5.63
CA ARG A 300 16.93 29.63 4.81
C ARG A 300 18.14 29.25 5.67
N ALA A 301 18.45 30.06 6.69
CA ALA A 301 19.52 29.75 7.63
C ALA A 301 19.26 28.43 8.38
N ILE A 302 18.02 28.19 8.81
CA ILE A 302 17.61 26.93 9.43
C ILE A 302 17.78 25.76 8.45
N HIS A 303 17.32 25.90 7.21
CA HIS A 303 17.42 24.86 6.16
C HIS A 303 18.86 24.47 5.87
N ASP A 304 19.76 25.45 5.72
CA ASP A 304 21.16 25.21 5.46
C ASP A 304 21.86 24.49 6.63
N ARG A 305 21.51 24.84 7.88
CA ARG A 305 22.02 24.15 9.08
C ARG A 305 21.48 22.73 9.22
N LEU A 306 20.20 22.51 8.93
CA LEU A 306 19.58 21.18 9.01
C LEU A 306 20.15 20.19 7.99
N ARG A 307 20.56 20.66 6.80
CA ARG A 307 21.29 19.82 5.82
C ARG A 307 22.66 19.36 6.31
N LEU A 308 23.22 20.05 7.31
CA LEU A 308 24.52 19.71 7.91
C LEU A 308 24.38 18.82 9.14
N LEU A 309 23.16 18.42 9.54
CA LEU A 309 22.93 17.54 10.70
C LEU A 309 23.69 16.21 10.61
N GLU A 310 23.91 15.70 9.40
CA GLU A 310 24.69 14.47 9.16
C GLU A 310 26.19 14.66 9.46
N ARG A 311 26.68 15.89 9.31
CA ARG A 311 28.09 16.24 9.53
C ARG A 311 28.32 16.49 11.02
N SER A 312 28.12 15.45 11.81
CA SER A 312 28.47 15.47 13.23
C SER A 312 30.01 15.36 13.38
N PRO A 313 30.62 16.15 14.28
CA PRO A 313 32.05 16.02 14.59
C PRO A 313 32.37 14.69 15.29
N LEU A 314 31.36 14.03 15.87
CA LEU A 314 31.47 12.73 16.51
C LEU A 314 31.04 11.65 15.52
N HIS A 315 31.91 10.66 15.31
CA HIS A 315 31.67 9.48 14.47
C HIS A 315 30.71 8.48 15.14
N THR A 316 29.54 8.95 15.57
CA THR A 316 28.46 8.11 16.05
C THR A 316 27.56 7.79 14.87
N GLY A 317 27.84 6.66 14.20
CA GLY A 317 27.16 6.18 12.98
C GLY A 317 25.68 5.80 13.15
N GLY A 318 24.94 6.48 14.03
CA GLY A 318 23.55 6.18 14.38
C GLY A 318 22.52 7.24 13.98
N PHE A 319 22.91 8.40 13.43
CA PHE A 319 21.94 9.41 13.00
C PHE A 319 21.61 9.25 11.51
N PRO A 320 20.34 8.93 11.15
CA PRO A 320 19.95 8.73 9.76
C PRO A 320 19.91 10.04 8.99
N THR A 321 20.11 9.97 7.68
CA THR A 321 20.12 11.11 6.77
C THR A 321 18.74 11.77 6.69
N PRO A 322 18.55 13.01 7.18
CA PRO A 322 17.26 13.69 7.11
C PRO A 322 16.96 14.16 5.69
N SER A 323 15.74 13.91 5.21
CA SER A 323 15.22 14.58 4.02
C SER A 323 14.65 15.95 4.42
N VAL A 324 15.39 17.02 4.11
CA VAL A 324 14.97 18.42 4.35
C VAL A 324 14.36 19.02 3.09
N ARG A 325 13.09 19.42 3.15
CA ARG A 325 12.34 20.01 2.02
C ARG A 325 11.44 21.16 2.47
N HIS A 326 11.26 22.14 1.60
CA HIS A 326 10.20 23.14 1.76
C HIS A 326 8.88 22.55 1.28
N TRP A 327 7.86 22.60 2.13
CA TRP A 327 6.52 22.12 1.87
C TRP A 327 5.54 23.29 1.83
N ILE A 328 4.57 23.17 0.93
CA ILE A 328 3.42 24.06 0.86
C ILE A 328 2.20 23.29 1.34
N VAL A 329 1.64 23.70 2.46
CA VAL A 329 0.44 23.11 3.05
C VAL A 329 -0.78 23.86 2.50
N SER A 330 -1.56 23.17 1.68
CA SER A 330 -2.82 23.68 1.12
C SER A 330 -4.00 23.21 1.97
N PRO A 331 -4.88 24.11 2.44
CA PRO A 331 -6.09 23.72 3.15
C PRO A 331 -7.07 23.02 2.20
N VAL A 332 -7.75 22.00 2.72
CA VAL A 332 -8.80 21.25 2.04
C VAL A 332 -9.99 21.08 2.99
N GLY A 333 -11.21 21.15 2.46
CA GLY A 333 -12.41 20.91 3.27
C GLY A 333 -12.40 19.54 3.96
N GLU A 334 -12.83 19.48 5.22
CA GLU A 334 -12.76 18.29 6.09
C GLU A 334 -13.36 17.01 5.49
N LYS A 335 -14.37 17.13 4.62
CA LYS A 335 -15.06 16.02 3.94
C LYS A 335 -14.85 16.01 2.43
N ALA A 336 -13.82 16.70 1.94
CA ALA A 336 -13.56 16.77 0.53
C ALA A 336 -13.24 15.37 -0.02
N GLY A 337 -14.05 14.91 -0.98
CA GLY A 337 -13.84 13.63 -1.67
C GLY A 337 -12.75 13.68 -2.76
N ALA A 338 -12.02 14.79 -2.88
CA ALA A 338 -10.92 14.97 -3.81
C ALA A 338 -10.02 16.14 -3.33
N VAL A 339 -8.76 16.10 -3.74
CA VAL A 339 -7.83 17.23 -3.61
C VAL A 339 -7.47 17.74 -5.00
N SER A 340 -7.18 19.03 -5.11
CA SER A 340 -6.66 19.62 -6.35
C SER A 340 -5.18 19.92 -6.16
N ARG A 341 -4.34 19.50 -7.12
CA ARG A 341 -2.93 19.86 -7.12
C ARG A 341 -2.76 21.24 -7.76
N PRO A 342 -1.73 22.00 -7.36
CA PRO A 342 -1.52 23.31 -7.96
C PRO A 342 -1.16 23.15 -9.43
N GLU A 343 -1.69 24.05 -10.26
CA GLU A 343 -1.43 24.16 -11.70
C GLU A 343 -1.06 25.61 -12.02
N GLY A 344 -0.30 25.84 -13.10
CA GLY A 344 0.06 27.18 -13.57
C GLY A 344 1.54 27.36 -13.86
N THR A 345 1.92 28.60 -14.15
CA THR A 345 3.28 28.98 -14.62
C THR A 345 4.36 28.87 -13.54
N HIS A 346 3.97 28.86 -12.27
CA HIS A 346 4.88 28.72 -11.12
C HIS A 346 4.96 27.28 -10.59
N VAL A 347 4.37 26.33 -11.30
CA VAL A 347 4.37 24.91 -10.96
C VAL A 347 5.10 24.11 -12.03
N GLU A 348 5.97 23.21 -11.60
CA GLU A 348 6.69 22.28 -12.47
C GLU A 348 6.59 20.86 -11.92
N ALA A 349 6.07 19.91 -12.71
CA ALA A 349 5.88 18.52 -12.29
C ALA A 349 5.19 18.37 -10.91
N PHE A 350 4.13 19.14 -10.67
CA PHE A 350 3.38 19.24 -9.40
C PHE A 350 4.14 19.86 -8.22
N GLN A 351 5.31 20.47 -8.46
CA GLN A 351 6.08 21.21 -7.46
C GLN A 351 5.96 22.71 -7.66
N ILE A 352 5.75 23.44 -6.56
CA ILE A 352 5.82 24.91 -6.55
C ILE A 352 7.30 25.33 -6.59
N ARG A 353 7.63 26.27 -7.50
CA ARG A 353 8.99 26.77 -7.72
C ARG A 353 9.49 27.66 -6.58
N GLY A 354 10.82 27.76 -6.45
CA GLY A 354 11.50 28.45 -5.34
C GLY A 354 11.05 29.89 -5.08
N HIS A 355 10.84 30.70 -6.14
CA HIS A 355 10.41 32.09 -5.98
C HIS A 355 9.00 32.21 -5.36
N GLU A 356 8.10 31.28 -5.70
CA GLU A 356 6.75 31.24 -5.17
C GLU A 356 6.73 30.69 -3.73
N ILE A 357 7.65 29.77 -3.39
CA ILE A 357 7.87 29.31 -2.02
C ILE A 357 8.28 30.48 -1.11
N GLU A 358 9.22 31.32 -1.56
CA GLU A 358 9.66 32.51 -0.83
C GLU A 358 8.49 33.48 -0.61
N ARG A 359 7.71 33.74 -1.66
CA ARG A 359 6.52 34.61 -1.58
C ARG A 359 5.50 34.10 -0.57
N ILE A 360 5.16 32.81 -0.62
CA ILE A 360 4.22 32.18 0.33
C ILE A 360 4.76 32.27 1.76
N CYS A 361 6.06 32.04 1.97
CA CYS A 361 6.69 32.13 3.29
C CYS A 361 6.59 33.54 3.90
N ASN A 362 6.76 34.59 3.09
CA ASN A 362 6.80 35.96 3.59
C ASN A 362 5.40 36.57 3.75
N GLU A 363 4.48 36.28 2.83
CA GLU A 363 3.20 36.99 2.72
C GLU A 363 1.99 36.21 3.29
N GLN A 364 2.01 34.87 3.25
CA GLN A 364 0.83 34.04 3.53
C GLN A 364 0.84 33.44 4.94
N GLN A 365 0.74 34.33 5.94
CA GLN A 365 0.72 33.93 7.37
C GLN A 365 -0.71 33.78 7.94
N PHE A 366 -1.70 34.51 7.39
CA PHE A 366 -3.09 34.50 7.85
C PHE A 366 -4.09 34.14 6.74
N GLY A 367 -5.26 33.64 7.14
CA GLY A 367 -6.38 33.35 6.24
C GLY A 367 -6.35 31.94 5.62
N SER A 368 -7.19 31.75 4.60
CA SER A 368 -7.46 30.48 3.89
C SER A 368 -6.47 30.14 2.77
N GLY A 369 -5.24 30.68 2.85
CA GLY A 369 -4.19 30.50 1.84
C GLY A 369 -3.30 29.28 2.07
N ASN A 370 -2.40 29.08 1.11
CA ASN A 370 -1.30 28.12 1.24
C ASN A 370 -0.34 28.58 2.33
N ARG A 371 0.25 27.64 3.05
CA ARG A 371 1.21 27.95 4.13
C ARG A 371 2.54 27.29 3.88
N HIS A 372 3.61 28.02 4.15
CA HIS A 372 4.97 27.49 4.09
C HIS A 372 5.30 26.71 5.36
N TYR A 373 5.91 25.54 5.17
CA TYR A 373 6.52 24.75 6.22
C TYR A 373 7.88 24.23 5.75
N LEU A 374 8.90 24.31 6.59
CA LEU A 374 10.15 23.58 6.38
C LEU A 374 10.04 22.20 7.03
N GLY A 375 10.00 21.15 6.23
CA GLY A 375 9.83 19.78 6.70
C GLY A 375 11.17 19.04 6.77
N VAL A 376 11.44 18.43 7.92
CA VAL A 376 12.55 17.50 8.15
C VAL A 376 11.96 16.11 8.34
N GLN A 377 12.27 15.20 7.43
CA GLN A 377 11.74 13.85 7.47
C GLN A 377 12.82 12.81 7.73
N PHE A 378 12.55 11.93 8.70
CA PHE A 378 13.34 10.74 8.99
C PHE A 378 12.53 9.49 8.64
N VAL A 379 13.12 8.64 7.80
CA VAL A 379 12.58 7.31 7.49
C VAL A 379 13.37 6.32 8.33
N LEU A 380 12.72 5.73 9.32
CA LEU A 380 13.29 4.83 10.30
C LEU A 380 12.66 3.43 10.15
N TRP A 381 13.32 2.41 10.71
CA TRP A 381 12.78 1.04 10.77
C TRP A 381 12.37 0.51 9.38
N ASP A 382 13.20 0.68 8.37
CA ASP A 382 12.92 0.25 6.99
C ASP A 382 11.61 0.78 6.37
N GLY A 383 11.23 2.02 6.74
CA GLY A 383 9.99 2.67 6.27
C GLY A 383 8.75 2.37 7.12
N GLN A 384 8.92 1.59 8.20
CA GLN A 384 7.84 1.32 9.16
C GLN A 384 7.53 2.54 10.02
N LEU A 385 8.53 3.37 10.35
CA LEU A 385 8.32 4.60 11.10
C LEU A 385 8.79 5.79 10.28
N VAL A 386 7.89 6.73 10.01
CA VAL A 386 8.25 8.01 9.39
C VAL A 386 7.97 9.13 10.37
N ILE A 387 8.99 9.93 10.63
CA ILE A 387 8.91 11.07 11.54
C ILE A 387 9.10 12.32 10.70
N THR A 388 8.14 13.23 10.77
CA THR A 388 8.19 14.48 10.04
C THR A 388 8.08 15.63 11.02
N LEU A 389 9.12 16.44 11.12
CA LEU A 389 9.13 17.67 11.90
C LEU A 389 8.88 18.83 10.95
N MET A 390 7.82 19.58 11.22
CA MET A 390 7.37 20.69 10.38
C MET A 390 7.66 21.99 11.12
N ILE A 391 8.50 22.83 10.53
CA ILE A 391 8.98 24.08 11.12
C ILE A 391 8.29 25.24 10.39
N THR A 392 7.75 26.18 11.15
CA THR A 392 7.18 27.42 10.64
C THR A 392 7.83 28.60 11.32
N VAL A 393 8.05 29.66 10.56
CA VAL A 393 8.54 30.93 11.07
C VAL A 393 7.55 31.99 10.64
N THR A 394 7.01 32.70 11.62
CA THR A 394 6.04 33.78 11.43
C THR A 394 6.61 35.02 12.10
N VAL A 395 6.71 36.11 11.34
CA VAL A 395 7.09 37.42 11.87
C VAL A 395 5.86 38.30 11.78
N LEU A 396 5.31 38.68 12.94
CA LEU A 396 4.10 39.49 13.04
C LEU A 396 4.26 40.54 14.12
N HIS A 397 4.09 41.82 13.76
CA HIS A 397 4.06 42.96 14.69
C HIS A 397 5.14 42.86 15.79
N GLU A 398 6.40 42.99 15.37
CA GLU A 398 7.58 42.90 16.26
C GLU A 398 7.71 41.58 17.03
N THR A 399 6.89 40.57 16.75
CA THR A 399 6.97 39.26 17.39
C THR A 399 7.47 38.23 16.39
N LEU A 400 8.54 37.52 16.76
CA LEU A 400 8.99 36.34 16.03
C LEU A 400 8.44 35.09 16.69
N ARG A 401 7.69 34.30 15.92
CA ARG A 401 7.19 32.99 16.33
C ARG A 401 7.81 31.90 15.47
N ILE A 402 8.50 30.98 16.12
CA ILE A 402 9.03 29.74 15.55
C ILE A 402 8.26 28.58 16.17
N GLU A 403 7.56 27.82 15.33
CA GLU A 403 6.81 26.64 15.75
C GLU A 403 7.33 25.40 15.05
N VAL A 404 7.62 24.36 15.83
CA VAL A 404 8.04 23.04 15.35
C VAL A 404 6.99 22.02 15.78
N THR A 405 6.37 21.35 14.81
CA THR A 405 5.37 20.32 15.05
C THR A 405 5.90 18.96 14.65
N GLY A 406 5.75 17.96 15.52
CA GLY A 406 6.14 16.58 15.25
C GLY A 406 4.96 15.76 14.76
N HIS A 407 5.12 15.13 13.59
CA HIS A 407 4.19 14.16 13.01
C HIS A 407 4.86 12.79 12.96
N ALA A 408 4.09 11.74 13.27
CA ALA A 408 4.55 10.37 13.23
C ALA A 408 3.56 9.49 12.45
N LEU A 409 4.08 8.81 11.44
CA LEU A 409 3.37 7.79 10.68
C LEU A 409 3.88 6.43 11.13
N GLY A 410 2.98 5.65 11.74
CA GLY A 410 3.31 4.35 12.32
C GLY A 410 3.47 3.22 11.29
N PRO A 411 3.78 1.99 11.73
CA PRO A 411 4.06 0.85 10.87
C PRO A 411 2.88 0.49 9.96
N VAL A 412 3.15 -0.25 8.90
CA VAL A 412 2.06 -0.83 8.08
C VAL A 412 1.34 -1.86 8.95
N ASN A 413 0.01 -1.93 8.86
CA ASN A 413 -0.77 -2.89 9.62
C ASN A 413 -0.22 -4.32 9.49
N GLY A 414 -0.22 -5.07 10.60
CA GLY A 414 0.34 -6.42 10.68
C GLY A 414 -0.23 -7.41 9.67
N LEU A 415 -1.43 -7.16 9.13
CA LEU A 415 -1.95 -7.91 7.99
C LEU A 415 -0.87 -7.98 6.91
N PHE A 416 -0.28 -6.86 6.49
CA PHE A 416 0.67 -6.76 5.37
C PHE A 416 2.03 -7.43 5.61
N THR A 417 2.39 -7.74 6.86
CA THR A 417 3.66 -8.40 7.21
C THR A 417 3.54 -9.91 7.45
N THR A 418 2.32 -10.45 7.48
CA THR A 418 2.09 -11.91 7.61
C THR A 418 2.60 -12.70 6.41
N LYS A 419 3.31 -13.81 6.69
CA LYS A 419 3.79 -14.77 5.69
C LYS A 419 2.69 -15.74 5.25
N PRO A 420 2.77 -16.34 4.05
CA PRO A 420 1.83 -17.36 3.61
C PRO A 420 1.95 -18.63 4.48
N GLU A 421 0.88 -18.99 5.17
CA GLU A 421 0.79 -20.23 5.94
C GLU A 421 0.08 -21.34 5.15
N PRO A 422 0.53 -22.61 5.26
CA PRO A 422 -0.20 -23.74 4.69
C PRO A 422 -1.50 -23.97 5.47
N LYS A 423 -2.59 -24.31 4.77
CA LYS A 423 -3.83 -24.72 5.45
C LYS A 423 -3.57 -26.04 6.18
N THR A 424 -3.79 -26.09 7.48
CA THR A 424 -3.63 -27.30 8.30
C THR A 424 -4.96 -27.75 8.86
N LYS A 425 -5.12 -29.06 9.03
CA LYS A 425 -6.22 -29.66 9.79
C LYS A 425 -5.64 -30.67 10.75
N ASP A 426 -5.97 -30.55 12.02
CA ASP A 426 -5.60 -31.56 13.00
C ASP A 426 -6.59 -32.72 12.92
N VAL A 427 -6.06 -33.91 12.65
CA VAL A 427 -6.81 -35.15 12.61
C VAL A 427 -6.25 -36.07 13.68
N ALA A 428 -7.12 -36.62 14.51
CA ALA A 428 -6.72 -37.62 15.50
C ALA A 428 -6.10 -38.83 14.79
N LYS A 429 -4.98 -39.34 15.31
CA LYS A 429 -4.36 -40.54 14.73
C LYS A 429 -5.32 -41.72 14.86
N VAL A 430 -5.47 -42.49 13.78
CA VAL A 430 -6.41 -43.63 13.70
C VAL A 430 -6.17 -44.66 14.81
N ILE A 431 -4.92 -44.81 15.27
CA ILE A 431 -4.51 -45.82 16.27
C ILE A 431 -4.37 -45.21 17.69
N LYS A 432 -4.08 -43.92 17.80
CA LYS A 432 -3.93 -43.21 19.07
C LYS A 432 -4.79 -41.95 19.05
N PHE A 433 -6.07 -42.11 19.38
CA PHE A 433 -7.05 -41.03 19.27
C PHE A 433 -6.78 -39.83 20.19
N TRP A 434 -5.89 -39.97 21.18
CA TRP A 434 -5.40 -38.90 22.06
C TRP A 434 -4.21 -38.11 21.49
N GLU A 435 -3.60 -38.55 20.38
CA GLU A 435 -2.55 -37.82 19.67
C GLU A 435 -3.14 -37.19 18.39
N THR A 436 -2.99 -35.87 18.24
CA THR A 436 -3.33 -35.16 17.01
C THR A 436 -2.16 -35.23 16.01
N ARG A 437 -2.48 -35.37 14.73
CA ARG A 437 -1.54 -35.18 13.62
C ARG A 437 -2.00 -34.03 12.76
N THR A 438 -1.15 -33.04 12.59
CA THR A 438 -1.38 -31.93 11.68
C THR A 438 -1.22 -32.41 10.24
N GLN A 439 -2.30 -32.37 9.47
CA GLN A 439 -2.31 -32.71 8.05
C GLN A 439 -2.36 -31.42 7.22
N HIS A 440 -1.45 -31.27 6.26
CA HIS A 440 -1.50 -30.18 5.29
C HIS A 440 -2.65 -30.43 4.31
N LEU A 441 -3.59 -29.50 4.24
CA LEU A 441 -4.67 -29.50 3.28
C LEU A 441 -4.15 -29.05 1.90
N PRO A 442 -4.81 -29.48 0.80
CA PRO A 442 -4.48 -28.96 -0.52
C PRO A 442 -4.59 -27.43 -0.53
N LEU A 443 -3.62 -26.79 -1.20
CA LEU A 443 -3.53 -25.32 -1.32
C LEU A 443 -4.82 -24.71 -1.88
N ILE A 444 -5.48 -25.43 -2.78
CA ILE A 444 -6.69 -25.00 -3.47
C ILE A 444 -7.80 -26.02 -3.25
N GLU A 445 -8.96 -25.52 -2.84
CA GLU A 445 -10.17 -26.34 -2.68
C GLU A 445 -10.84 -26.56 -4.05
N PRO A 446 -11.53 -27.69 -4.27
CA PRO A 446 -12.23 -27.94 -5.53
C PRO A 446 -13.22 -26.83 -5.90
N GLN A 447 -13.86 -26.20 -4.91
CA GLN A 447 -14.79 -25.09 -5.11
C GLN A 447 -14.08 -23.84 -5.67
N GLU A 448 -12.83 -23.60 -5.25
CA GLU A 448 -12.02 -22.49 -5.73
C GLU A 448 -11.60 -22.71 -7.18
N VAL A 449 -11.30 -23.95 -7.59
CA VAL A 449 -11.04 -24.29 -9.00
C VAL A 449 -12.28 -23.99 -9.85
N VAL A 450 -13.47 -24.39 -9.39
CA VAL A 450 -14.73 -24.10 -10.10
C VAL A 450 -14.97 -22.58 -10.17
N ARG A 451 -14.77 -21.84 -9.07
CA ARG A 451 -14.88 -20.38 -9.02
C ARG A 451 -13.97 -19.71 -10.04
N LEU A 452 -12.68 -20.05 -10.05
CA LEU A 452 -11.70 -19.48 -10.96
C LEU A 452 -12.00 -19.83 -12.42
N THR A 453 -12.40 -21.08 -12.70
CA THR A 453 -12.72 -21.54 -14.06
C THR A 453 -13.99 -20.86 -14.59
N ALA A 454 -15.02 -20.68 -13.75
CA ALA A 454 -16.23 -19.95 -14.12
C ALA A 454 -15.98 -18.45 -14.33
N ARG A 455 -15.07 -17.86 -13.55
CA ARG A 455 -14.70 -16.43 -13.62
C ARG A 455 -13.80 -16.10 -14.81
N ALA A 456 -12.94 -17.04 -15.23
CA ALA A 456 -11.89 -16.81 -16.22
C ALA A 456 -12.37 -16.15 -17.54
N PRO A 457 -13.49 -16.57 -18.17
CA PRO A 457 -13.97 -15.93 -19.41
C PRO A 457 -14.41 -14.48 -19.21
N LEU A 458 -14.93 -14.14 -18.02
CA LEU A 458 -15.42 -12.79 -17.70
C LEU A 458 -14.31 -11.81 -17.33
N THR A 459 -13.07 -12.27 -17.18
CA THR A 459 -11.91 -11.39 -16.89
C THR A 459 -11.58 -10.43 -18.02
N TRP A 460 -12.03 -10.73 -19.24
CA TRP A 460 -11.88 -9.86 -20.41
C TRP A 460 -12.88 -8.70 -20.40
N PHE A 461 -13.92 -8.77 -19.56
CA PHE A 461 -14.93 -7.75 -19.36
C PHE A 461 -15.01 -7.31 -17.88
N PRO A 462 -14.00 -6.56 -17.38
CA PRO A 462 -13.92 -6.18 -15.97
C PRO A 462 -15.18 -5.51 -15.37
N PRO A 463 -15.93 -4.63 -16.08
CA PRO A 463 -17.12 -4.01 -15.51
C PRO A 463 -18.22 -5.01 -15.11
N VAL A 464 -18.42 -6.05 -15.91
CA VAL A 464 -19.39 -7.12 -15.62
C VAL A 464 -18.92 -7.92 -14.40
N LEU A 465 -17.63 -8.18 -14.34
CA LEU A 465 -17.01 -8.94 -13.26
C LEU A 465 -17.05 -8.18 -11.92
N ASP A 466 -16.84 -6.87 -11.95
CA ASP A 466 -16.96 -5.99 -10.78
C ASP A 466 -18.42 -5.91 -10.29
N PHE A 467 -19.40 -5.95 -11.20
CA PHE A 467 -20.82 -5.94 -10.87
C PHE A 467 -21.31 -7.27 -10.25
N LEU A 468 -20.87 -8.40 -10.79
CA LEU A 468 -21.28 -9.73 -10.30
C LEU A 468 -20.48 -10.19 -9.08
N GLY A 469 -19.17 -9.93 -9.09
CA GLY A 469 -18.21 -10.38 -8.10
C GLY A 469 -17.97 -9.43 -6.94
N GLY A 470 -18.45 -8.20 -7.03
CA GLY A 470 -18.12 -7.17 -6.05
C GLY A 470 -16.72 -6.59 -6.28
N LYS A 471 -16.40 -5.54 -5.53
CA LYS A 471 -15.13 -4.80 -5.68
C LYS A 471 -14.69 -4.15 -4.37
N LEU A 472 -13.40 -3.89 -4.28
CA LEU A 472 -12.81 -3.03 -3.27
C LEU A 472 -12.78 -1.59 -3.78
N THR A 473 -13.36 -0.67 -3.01
CA THR A 473 -13.30 0.78 -3.27
C THR A 473 -12.42 1.44 -2.22
N LEU A 474 -11.42 2.19 -2.69
CA LEU A 474 -10.43 2.85 -1.84
C LEU A 474 -10.98 4.22 -1.36
N PRO A 475 -10.62 4.65 -0.14
CA PRO A 475 -11.09 5.93 0.40
C PRO A 475 -10.51 7.12 -0.37
N GLU A 476 -11.24 8.24 -0.33
CA GLU A 476 -10.74 9.53 -0.82
C GLU A 476 -10.62 10.55 0.34
N PRO A 477 -9.58 11.39 0.36
CA PRO A 477 -8.42 11.41 -0.53
C PRO A 477 -7.47 10.20 -0.34
N PHE A 478 -7.05 9.59 -1.45
CA PHE A 478 -6.30 8.33 -1.41
C PHE A 478 -4.78 8.49 -1.37
N GLY A 479 -4.13 7.69 -0.53
CA GLY A 479 -2.68 7.50 -0.46
C GLY A 479 -2.39 6.12 0.12
N LEU A 480 -1.45 5.38 -0.48
CA LEU A 480 -1.23 3.97 -0.16
C LEU A 480 -0.81 3.76 1.30
N ARG A 481 0.05 4.65 1.82
CA ARG A 481 0.64 4.43 3.15
C ARG A 481 -0.32 4.77 4.29
N HIS A 482 -1.02 5.91 4.22
CA HIS A 482 -1.82 6.37 5.36
C HIS A 482 -3.07 5.52 5.58
N VAL A 483 -3.67 4.99 4.51
CA VAL A 483 -4.90 4.18 4.60
C VAL A 483 -4.70 2.95 5.50
N TRP A 484 -3.53 2.30 5.41
CA TRP A 484 -3.20 1.09 6.16
C TRP A 484 -2.06 1.28 7.18
N ALA A 485 -1.84 2.50 7.65
CA ALA A 485 -0.91 2.78 8.74
C ALA A 485 -1.53 2.48 10.10
N ASP A 486 -0.78 1.81 10.96
CA ASP A 486 -1.13 1.55 12.36
C ASP A 486 -0.62 2.68 13.27
N LYS A 487 -1.00 2.64 14.54
CA LYS A 487 -0.56 3.64 15.54
C LYS A 487 0.95 3.55 15.76
N PRO A 488 1.69 4.68 15.78
CA PRO A 488 3.15 4.69 15.86
C PRO A 488 3.72 4.16 17.18
N TRP A 489 2.97 4.21 18.28
CA TRP A 489 3.49 3.96 19.64
C TRP A 489 3.36 2.52 20.15
N ARG A 490 3.33 1.50 19.27
CA ARG A 490 3.25 0.10 19.71
C ARG A 490 4.54 -0.45 20.29
N HIS A 491 5.69 0.06 19.84
CA HIS A 491 7.01 -0.33 20.33
C HIS A 491 7.68 0.85 21.03
N ARG A 492 8.13 0.65 22.28
CA ARG A 492 8.80 1.69 23.06
C ARG A 492 10.01 2.29 22.33
N PHE A 493 10.78 1.46 21.63
CA PHE A 493 11.93 1.92 20.86
C PHE A 493 11.56 2.89 19.74
N MET A 494 10.39 2.74 19.11
CA MET A 494 9.90 3.70 18.11
C MET A 494 9.57 5.06 18.72
N ALA A 495 9.05 5.07 19.96
CA ALA A 495 8.82 6.31 20.71
C ALA A 495 10.14 6.97 21.11
N ASP A 496 11.09 6.20 21.65
CA ASP A 496 12.41 6.69 22.03
C ASP A 496 13.16 7.27 20.82
N ASP A 497 13.13 6.60 19.68
CA ASP A 497 13.76 7.07 18.45
C ASP A 497 13.11 8.35 17.92
N ALA A 498 11.80 8.53 18.12
CA ALA A 498 11.12 9.78 17.75
C ALA A 498 11.59 10.98 18.57
N LEU A 499 11.78 10.79 19.87
CA LEU A 499 12.27 11.84 20.77
C LEU A 499 13.75 12.14 20.51
N ARG A 500 14.55 11.11 20.22
CA ARG A 500 15.95 11.23 19.83
C ARG A 500 16.13 11.97 18.49
N ALA A 501 15.23 11.77 17.53
CA ALA A 501 15.25 12.49 16.25
C ALA A 501 14.84 13.96 16.39
N ALA A 502 13.89 14.28 17.29
CA ALA A 502 13.40 15.65 17.48
C ALA A 502 14.45 16.57 18.15
N THR A 503 15.19 16.06 19.14
CA THR A 503 16.09 16.89 19.95
C THR A 503 17.18 17.62 19.13
N PRO A 504 17.94 16.95 18.22
CA PRO A 504 18.93 17.62 17.39
C PRO A 504 18.33 18.64 16.43
N VAL A 505 17.13 18.36 15.88
CA VAL A 505 16.43 19.29 15.00
C VAL A 505 16.05 20.54 15.75
N LEU A 506 15.43 20.42 16.94
CA LEU A 506 15.05 21.56 17.76
C LEU A 506 16.25 22.43 18.15
N ARG A 507 17.36 21.80 18.55
CA ARG A 507 18.63 22.51 18.86
C ARG A 507 19.19 23.24 17.65
N THR A 508 19.15 22.62 16.47
CA THR A 508 19.67 23.21 15.23
C THR A 508 18.80 24.38 14.76
N VAL A 509 17.47 24.23 14.83
CA VAL A 509 16.51 25.30 14.54
C VAL A 509 16.76 26.50 15.46
N HIS A 510 16.90 26.24 16.76
CA HIS A 510 17.19 27.28 17.73
C HIS A 510 18.53 27.99 17.45
N ALA A 511 19.62 27.25 17.31
CA ALA A 511 20.94 27.82 17.07
C ALA A 511 21.00 28.64 15.76
N ALA A 512 20.34 28.15 14.70
CA ALA A 512 20.26 28.86 13.42
C ALA A 512 19.45 30.16 13.54
N ALA A 513 18.30 30.12 14.21
CA ALA A 513 17.48 31.31 14.42
C ALA A 513 18.21 32.37 15.25
N MET A 514 18.88 31.96 16.34
CA MET A 514 19.64 32.87 17.20
C MET A 514 20.80 33.53 16.46
N GLY A 515 21.50 32.80 15.58
CA GLY A 515 22.54 33.36 14.73
C GLY A 515 22.01 34.49 13.84
N VAL A 516 20.88 34.26 13.17
CA VAL A 516 20.25 35.31 12.33
C VAL A 516 19.80 36.51 13.16
N LEU A 517 19.22 36.28 14.34
CA LEU A 517 18.80 37.37 15.22
C LEU A 517 19.97 38.24 15.69
N GLN A 518 21.08 37.59 16.07
CA GLN A 518 22.29 38.29 16.50
C GLN A 518 22.94 39.08 15.36
N GLU A 519 23.00 38.51 14.16
CA GLU A 519 23.52 39.18 12.96
C GLU A 519 22.68 40.41 12.57
N ASN A 520 21.38 40.40 12.87
CA ASN A 520 20.46 41.51 12.57
C ASN A 520 20.28 42.49 13.74
N GLY A 521 21.07 42.38 14.81
CA GLY A 521 21.06 43.33 15.93
C GLY A 521 19.87 43.20 16.88
N VAL A 522 19.30 42.00 17.04
CA VAL A 522 18.21 41.71 17.99
C VAL A 522 18.77 41.28 19.34
N ASP A 523 18.15 41.71 20.44
CA ASP A 523 18.42 41.20 21.77
C ASP A 523 17.91 39.75 21.93
N THR A 524 18.85 38.85 22.16
CA THR A 524 18.62 37.41 22.26
C THR A 524 18.39 36.90 23.69
N GLU A 525 18.45 37.75 24.72
CA GLU A 525 18.38 37.32 26.13
C GLU A 525 17.05 36.62 26.44
N ARG A 526 15.91 37.22 26.03
CA ARG A 526 14.58 36.64 26.22
C ARG A 526 14.41 35.30 25.50
N PHE A 527 14.90 35.21 24.27
CA PHE A 527 14.87 33.98 23.47
C PHE A 527 15.70 32.86 24.14
N THR A 528 16.86 33.20 24.68
CA THR A 528 17.75 32.26 25.39
C THR A 528 17.08 31.71 26.65
N ASN A 529 16.46 32.58 27.45
CA ASN A 529 15.76 32.18 28.67
C ASN A 529 14.59 31.23 28.37
N ARG A 530 13.80 31.50 27.32
CA ARG A 530 12.69 30.62 26.92
C ARG A 530 13.15 29.30 26.32
N SER A 531 14.27 29.32 25.62
CA SER A 531 14.91 28.12 25.07
C SER A 531 15.38 27.14 26.14
N LEU A 532 15.85 27.62 27.30
CA LEU A 532 16.18 26.77 28.45
C LEU A 532 14.94 26.05 29.01
N VAL A 533 13.79 26.75 29.08
CA VAL A 533 12.52 26.15 29.52
C VAL A 533 12.03 25.11 28.49
N LEU A 534 12.08 25.43 27.21
CA LEU A 534 11.71 24.50 26.13
C LEU A 534 12.60 23.26 26.12
N SER A 535 13.90 23.40 26.41
CA SER A 535 14.83 22.29 26.53
C SER A 535 14.46 21.32 27.64
N GLY A 536 13.92 21.82 28.77
CA GLY A 536 13.34 20.98 29.82
C GLY A 536 12.05 20.28 29.37
N ALA A 537 11.18 20.98 28.65
CA ALA A 537 9.93 20.41 28.13
C ALA A 537 10.16 19.28 27.09
N ILE A 538 11.23 19.36 26.29
CA ILE A 538 11.63 18.29 25.35
C ILE A 538 12.03 17.00 26.08
N GLN A 539 12.55 17.12 27.31
CA GLN A 539 12.93 15.97 28.14
C GLN A 539 11.73 15.36 28.90
N GLY A 540 10.61 16.09 29.00
CA GLY A 540 9.35 15.61 29.56
C GLY A 540 8.62 14.70 28.56
N VAL A 541 8.78 13.39 28.71
CA VAL A 541 8.29 12.39 27.75
C VAL A 541 6.81 12.07 27.96
N GLU A 542 5.92 12.81 27.31
CA GLU A 542 4.56 12.32 27.03
C GLU A 542 4.14 12.72 25.61
N PRO A 543 3.94 11.76 24.68
CA PRO A 543 3.33 12.07 23.38
C PRO A 543 1.90 12.56 23.63
N GLN A 544 1.69 13.87 23.46
CA GLN A 544 0.39 14.49 23.67
C GLN A 544 -0.47 14.35 22.43
N LYS A 545 -1.79 14.29 22.62
CA LYS A 545 -2.76 14.42 21.54
C LYS A 545 -2.89 15.89 21.15
N ALA A 546 -1.91 16.41 20.43
CA ALA A 546 -1.80 17.84 20.12
C ALA A 546 -2.95 18.40 19.25
N ASP A 547 -3.71 17.53 18.58
CA ASP A 547 -4.85 17.91 17.72
C ASP A 547 -6.22 17.75 18.40
N GLU A 548 -6.29 17.18 19.62
CA GLU A 548 -7.52 17.18 20.43
C GLU A 548 -7.59 18.49 21.22
N TYR A 549 -8.16 19.52 20.61
CA TYR A 549 -8.59 20.70 21.34
C TYR A 549 -9.85 20.34 22.12
N ASN A 550 -9.72 20.13 23.43
CA ASN A 550 -10.86 20.06 24.35
C ASN A 550 -11.45 21.48 24.43
N ALA A 551 -12.32 21.82 23.48
CA ALA A 551 -13.11 23.05 23.50
C ALA A 551 -14.36 22.89 24.36
#